data_AF-A0A967F6T0-F1
#
_entry.id   AF-A0A967F6T0-F1
#
_cell.length_a   1.000
_cell.length_b   1.000
_cell.length_c   1.000
_cell.angle_alpha   90.00
_cell.angle_beta   90.00
_cell.angle_gamma   90.00
#
_symmetry.space_group_name_H-M   'P 1'
#
loop_
_entity.id
_entity.type
_entity.pdbx_description
1 polymer ?
#
loop_
_entity_poly.entity_id
_entity_poly.type
_entity_poly.pdbx_seq_one_letter_code
_entity_poly.pdbx_strand_id
1 'polypeptide(L)'
;MNEQLENHLRAMFAEAERQHDGREFTGRVMAQTRFARYRKPALVLGITLVVAVCMLLVAPPLRSFTMLVAQGLTTSLVDMGDGWLGILLAPVNTVGSLLILAGKAARIGQKRLLGAFSRT
;
A
#
# COMPACT_ATOMS: atom_id res chain seq x y z
N MET A 1 -42.11 -15.34 -65.89
CA MET A 1 -41.91 -16.15 -64.67
C MET A 1 -40.52 -15.86 -64.07
N ASN A 2 -40.18 -14.59 -63.84
CA ASN A 2 -38.89 -14.14 -63.28
C ASN A 2 -39.11 -13.10 -62.17
N GLU A 3 -40.15 -12.27 -62.27
CA GLU A 3 -40.44 -11.21 -61.29
C GLU A 3 -40.78 -11.72 -59.88
N GLN A 4 -41.49 -12.85 -59.75
CA GLN A 4 -41.80 -13.41 -58.43
C GLN A 4 -40.54 -13.92 -57.70
N LEU A 5 -39.59 -14.51 -58.45
CA LEU A 5 -38.34 -15.00 -57.89
C LEU A 5 -37.45 -13.81 -57.46
N GLU A 6 -37.39 -12.76 -58.28
CA GLU A 6 -36.62 -11.56 -57.97
C GLU A 6 -37.19 -10.80 -56.76
N ASN A 7 -38.51 -10.71 -56.66
CA ASN A 7 -39.18 -10.12 -55.49
C ASN A 7 -38.94 -10.93 -54.22
N HIS A 8 -38.95 -12.26 -54.31
CA HIS A 8 -38.69 -13.13 -53.16
C HIS A 8 -37.22 -13.05 -52.71
N LEU A 9 -36.28 -13.00 -53.64
CA LEU A 9 -34.86 -12.81 -53.33
C LEU A 9 -34.62 -11.43 -52.71
N ARG A 10 -35.20 -10.36 -53.25
CA ARG A 10 -35.11 -9.02 -52.64
C ARG A 10 -35.68 -8.97 -51.23
N ALA A 11 -36.78 -9.66 -50.97
CA ALA A 11 -37.35 -9.76 -49.62
C ALA A 11 -36.39 -10.47 -48.65
N MET A 12 -35.82 -11.61 -49.07
CA MET A 12 -34.84 -12.37 -48.28
C MET A 12 -33.54 -11.57 -48.01
N PHE A 13 -33.04 -10.83 -49.01
CA PHE A 13 -31.87 -9.97 -48.82
C PHE A 13 -32.16 -8.76 -47.94
N ALA A 14 -33.33 -8.12 -48.07
CA ALA A 14 -33.73 -7.01 -47.20
C ALA A 14 -33.92 -7.45 -45.73
N GLU A 15 -34.38 -8.68 -45.51
CA GLU A 15 -34.51 -9.27 -44.17
C GLU A 15 -33.16 -9.69 -43.60
N ALA A 16 -32.28 -10.27 -44.41
CA ALA A 16 -30.90 -10.57 -44.03
C ALA A 16 -30.10 -9.31 -43.69
N GLU A 17 -30.26 -8.22 -44.45
CA GLU A 17 -29.57 -6.95 -44.23
C GLU A 17 -30.05 -6.23 -42.95
N ARG A 18 -31.32 -6.41 -42.57
CA ARG A 18 -31.82 -6.00 -41.25
C ARG A 18 -31.23 -6.80 -40.10
N GLN A 19 -30.98 -8.10 -40.31
CA GLN A 19 -30.39 -8.97 -39.29
C GLN A 19 -28.86 -8.78 -39.19
N HIS A 20 -28.24 -8.30 -40.28
CA HIS A 20 -26.84 -7.95 -40.41
C HIS A 20 -26.57 -6.44 -40.27
N ASP A 21 -27.40 -5.69 -39.52
CA ASP A 21 -27.05 -4.32 -39.15
C ASP A 21 -25.85 -4.34 -38.18
N GLY A 22 -24.66 -4.41 -38.78
CA GLY A 22 -23.39 -4.53 -38.10
C GLY A 22 -23.15 -3.39 -37.13
N ARG A 23 -23.90 -2.28 -37.19
CA ARG A 23 -23.77 -1.15 -36.27
C ARG A 23 -24.25 -1.48 -34.86
N GLU A 24 -25.35 -2.23 -34.71
CA GLU A 24 -25.82 -2.65 -33.39
C GLU A 24 -24.90 -3.70 -32.76
N PHE A 25 -24.46 -4.68 -33.55
CA PHE A 25 -23.49 -5.68 -33.11
C PHE A 25 -22.14 -5.04 -32.76
N THR A 26 -21.60 -4.17 -33.61
CA THR A 26 -20.34 -3.47 -33.36
C THR A 26 -20.46 -2.53 -32.17
N GLY A 27 -21.60 -1.85 -32.00
CA GLY A 27 -21.90 -1.04 -30.82
C GLY A 27 -21.92 -1.86 -29.53
N ARG A 28 -22.56 -3.03 -29.54
CA ARG A 28 -22.61 -3.94 -28.39
C ARG A 28 -21.24 -4.52 -28.05
N VAL A 29 -20.49 -4.97 -29.05
CA VAL A 29 -19.13 -5.53 -28.86
C VAL A 29 -18.16 -4.44 -28.40
N MET A 30 -18.21 -3.23 -28.97
CA MET A 30 -17.37 -2.11 -28.51
C MET A 30 -17.73 -1.66 -27.09
N ALA A 31 -19.02 -1.61 -26.73
CA ALA A 31 -19.47 -1.31 -25.36
C ALA A 31 -18.97 -2.37 -24.38
N GLN A 32 -19.12 -3.66 -24.71
CA GLN A 32 -18.68 -4.78 -23.88
C GLN A 32 -17.15 -4.80 -23.69
N THR A 33 -16.40 -4.46 -24.74
CA THR A 33 -14.92 -4.42 -24.69
C THR A 33 -14.40 -3.20 -23.92
N ARG A 34 -15.08 -2.05 -23.99
CA ARG A 34 -14.73 -0.85 -23.21
C ARG A 34 -14.85 -1.10 -21.71
N PHE A 35 -15.95 -1.70 -21.25
CA PHE A 35 -16.12 -2.00 -19.82
C PHE A 35 -15.05 -2.95 -19.29
N ALA A 36 -14.66 -3.98 -20.06
CA ALA A 36 -13.60 -4.90 -19.66
C ALA A 36 -12.22 -4.21 -19.55
N ARG A 37 -11.94 -3.24 -20.43
CA ARG A 37 -10.65 -2.52 -20.47
C ARG A 37 -10.51 -1.50 -19.35
N TYR A 38 -11.60 -0.86 -18.93
CA TYR A 38 -11.58 0.14 -17.84
C TYR A 38 -11.75 -0.46 -16.44
N ARG A 39 -12.25 -1.70 -16.31
CA ARG A 39 -12.47 -2.33 -14.99
C ARG A 39 -11.18 -2.54 -14.20
N LYS A 40 -10.11 -2.99 -14.86
CA LYS A 40 -8.80 -3.22 -14.23
C LYS A 40 -8.13 -1.92 -13.75
N PRO A 41 -7.95 -0.87 -14.58
CA PRO A 41 -7.35 0.37 -14.10
C PRO A 41 -8.22 1.06 -13.05
N ALA A 42 -9.55 1.02 -13.15
CA ALA A 42 -10.43 1.59 -12.13
C ALA A 42 -10.27 0.89 -10.77
N LEU A 43 -10.12 -0.44 -10.76
CA LEU A 43 -9.91 -1.20 -9.52
C LEU A 43 -8.54 -0.90 -8.91
N VAL A 44 -7.48 -0.83 -9.73
CA VAL A 44 -6.14 -0.44 -9.27
C VAL A 44 -6.18 0.97 -8.68
N LEU A 45 -6.81 1.93 -9.37
CA LEU A 45 -6.92 3.31 -8.90
C LEU A 45 -7.71 3.38 -7.58
N GLY A 46 -8.78 2.61 -7.46
CA GLY A 46 -9.54 2.46 -6.21
C GLY A 46 -8.69 1.91 -5.06
N ILE A 47 -7.94 0.83 -5.27
CA ILE A 47 -7.03 0.28 -4.26
C ILE A 47 -5.97 1.30 -3.86
N THR A 48 -5.37 1.97 -4.84
CA THR A 48 -4.32 2.98 -4.60
C THR A 48 -4.85 4.12 -3.74
N LEU A 49 -6.08 4.56 -4.01
CA LEU A 49 -6.74 5.62 -3.25
C LEU A 49 -7.07 5.18 -1.82
N VAL A 50 -7.53 3.95 -1.62
CA VAL A 50 -7.76 3.37 -0.28
C VAL A 50 -6.45 3.30 0.52
N VAL A 51 -5.37 2.82 -0.09
CA VAL A 51 -4.05 2.75 0.57
C VAL A 51 -3.56 4.15 0.94
N ALA A 52 -3.73 5.14 0.05
CA ALA A 52 -3.35 6.52 0.32
C ALA A 52 -4.15 7.11 1.50
N VAL A 53 -5.46 6.86 1.55
CA VAL A 53 -6.33 7.29 2.66
C VAL A 53 -5.93 6.61 3.97
N CYS A 54 -5.68 5.30 3.95
CA CYS A 54 -5.18 4.58 5.13
C CYS A 54 -3.86 5.16 5.62
N MET A 55 -2.91 5.46 4.74
CA MET A 55 -1.65 6.10 5.12
C MET A 55 -1.87 7.49 5.73
N LEU A 56 -2.77 8.30 5.16
CA LEU A 56 -3.09 9.62 5.70
C LEU A 56 -3.74 9.56 7.10
N LEU A 57 -4.56 8.56 7.38
CA LEU A 57 -5.19 8.38 8.69
C LEU A 57 -4.20 7.85 9.73
N VAL A 58 -3.26 6.99 9.32
CA VAL A 58 -2.27 6.38 10.22
C VAL A 58 -1.07 7.30 10.46
N ALA A 59 -0.70 8.17 9.52
CA ALA A 59 0.47 9.03 9.66
C ALA A 59 0.43 9.97 10.89
N PRO A 60 -0.68 10.65 11.23
CA PRO A 60 -0.76 11.50 12.42
C PRO A 60 -0.52 10.75 13.74
N PRO A 61 -1.22 9.63 14.07
CA PRO A 61 -0.97 8.92 15.30
C PRO A 61 0.44 8.31 15.35
N LEU A 62 0.98 7.86 14.21
CA LEU A 62 2.36 7.36 14.15
C LEU A 62 3.36 8.47 14.50
N ARG A 63 3.15 9.70 14.00
CA ARG A 63 4.00 10.86 14.32
C ARG A 63 3.91 11.19 15.81
N SER A 64 2.72 11.29 16.37
CA SER A 64 2.54 11.54 17.81
C SER A 64 3.23 10.48 18.67
N PHE A 65 3.09 9.21 18.29
CA PHE A 65 3.78 8.12 18.97
C PHE A 65 5.30 8.25 18.87
N THR A 66 5.85 8.52 17.68
CA THR A 66 7.30 8.73 17.52
C THR A 66 7.81 9.91 18.35
N MET A 67 7.03 10.98 18.46
CA MET A 67 7.39 12.15 19.26
C MET A 67 7.38 11.84 20.76
N LEU A 68 6.36 11.10 21.24
CA LEU A 68 6.30 10.63 22.63
C LEU A 68 7.47 9.72 22.98
N VAL A 69 7.78 8.78 22.09
CA VAL A 69 8.92 7.88 22.25
C VAL A 69 10.22 8.68 22.25
N ALA A 70 10.41 9.61 21.32
CA ALA A 70 11.60 10.46 21.27
C ALA A 70 11.76 11.29 22.55
N GLN A 71 10.68 11.94 23.01
CA GLN A 71 10.67 12.69 24.26
C GLN A 71 11.08 11.80 25.43
N GLY A 72 10.44 10.63 25.57
CA GLY A 72 10.76 9.67 26.62
C GLY A 72 12.20 9.19 26.57
N LEU A 73 12.77 8.96 25.39
CA LEU A 73 14.17 8.56 25.22
C LEU A 73 15.14 9.69 25.58
N THR A 74 14.79 10.94 25.30
CA THR A 74 15.62 12.12 25.61
C THR A 74 15.46 12.63 27.04
N THR A 75 14.46 12.16 27.78
CA THR A 75 14.27 12.51 29.19
C THR A 75 15.52 12.16 29.99
N SER A 76 16.04 13.13 30.73
CA SER A 76 17.18 12.94 31.61
C SER A 76 16.80 12.10 32.83
N LEU A 77 17.65 11.12 33.21
CA LEU A 77 17.39 10.28 34.39
C LEU A 77 17.59 11.03 35.70
N VAL A 78 18.58 11.92 35.72
CA VAL A 78 18.96 12.72 36.89
C VAL A 78 19.12 14.16 36.46
N ASP A 79 18.52 15.09 37.18
CA ASP A 79 18.70 16.52 36.92
C ASP A 79 20.07 16.95 37.47
N MET A 80 21.04 17.10 36.57
CA MET A 80 22.45 17.32 36.93
C MET A 80 22.83 18.82 36.99
N GLY A 81 21.86 19.72 36.79
CA GLY A 81 22.07 21.18 36.78
C GLY A 81 23.02 21.66 35.67
N ASP A 82 23.29 22.96 35.64
CA ASP A 82 24.14 23.62 34.61
C ASP A 82 25.66 23.43 34.83
N GLY A 83 26.05 22.46 35.67
CA GLY A 83 27.45 22.16 35.93
C GLY A 83 28.14 21.47 34.75
N TRP A 84 29.46 21.59 34.66
CA TRP A 84 30.27 20.93 33.62
C TRP A 84 30.09 19.39 33.59
N LEU A 85 29.76 18.78 34.74
CA LEU A 85 29.41 17.36 34.86
C LEU A 85 28.12 17.00 34.13
N GLY A 86 27.12 17.89 34.13
CA GLY A 86 25.86 17.71 33.39
C GLY A 86 26.11 17.65 31.89
N ILE A 87 27.02 18.49 31.37
CA ILE A 87 27.38 18.51 29.95
C ILE A 87 28.13 17.23 29.54
N LEU A 88 29.07 16.77 30.39
CA LEU A 88 29.86 15.57 30.12
C LEU A 88 29.00 14.29 30.13
N LEU A 89 28.03 14.22 31.05
CA LEU A 89 27.17 13.06 31.23
C LEU A 89 25.84 13.15 30.46
N ALA A 90 25.50 14.30 29.88
CA ALA A 90 24.29 14.50 29.07
C ALA A 90 23.98 13.36 28.08
N PRO A 91 24.93 12.86 27.25
CA PRO A 91 24.63 11.78 26.31
C PRO A 91 24.37 10.43 26.97
N VAL A 92 24.87 10.21 28.19
CA VAL A 92 24.72 8.96 28.96
C VAL A 92 23.58 9.06 29.99
N ASN A 93 23.14 10.26 30.33
CA ASN A 93 22.10 10.52 31.32
C ASN A 93 20.69 10.56 30.69
N THR A 94 20.40 9.71 29.71
CA THR A 94 19.09 9.67 29.04
C THR A 94 18.49 8.27 29.05
N VAL A 95 17.16 8.15 29.06
CA VAL A 95 16.49 6.82 29.07
C VAL A 95 16.89 6.01 27.83
N GLY A 96 17.14 6.69 26.71
CA GLY A 96 17.67 6.09 25.49
C GLY A 96 19.03 5.40 25.69
N SER A 97 19.96 6.00 26.44
CA SER A 97 21.28 5.40 26.68
C SER A 97 21.17 4.10 27.49
N LEU A 98 20.30 4.08 28.51
CA LEU A 98 20.03 2.91 29.35
C LEU A 98 19.45 1.75 28.51
N LEU A 99 18.51 2.07 27.62
CA LEU A 99 17.90 1.13 26.69
C LEU A 99 18.93 0.55 25.70
N ILE A 100 19.81 1.39 25.16
CA ILE A 100 20.90 0.95 24.27
C ILE A 100 21.87 0.05 25.02
N LEU A 101 22.21 0.39 26.27
CA LEU A 101 23.11 -0.40 27.12
C LEU A 101 22.49 -1.77 27.44
N ALA A 102 21.22 -1.80 27.85
CA ALA A 102 20.46 -3.02 28.12
C ALA A 102 20.33 -3.89 26.87
N GLY A 103 20.01 -3.29 25.72
CA GLY A 103 19.93 -3.99 24.44
C GLY A 103 21.27 -4.58 23.99
N LYS A 104 22.37 -3.85 24.17
CA LYS A 104 23.72 -4.37 23.92
C LYS A 104 24.06 -5.52 24.87
N ALA A 105 23.77 -5.38 26.17
CA ALA A 105 23.99 -6.42 27.16
C ALA A 105 23.19 -7.69 26.82
N ALA A 106 21.91 -7.55 26.47
CA ALA A 106 21.06 -8.64 26.03
C ALA A 106 21.59 -9.31 24.76
N ARG A 107 22.02 -8.53 23.76
CA ARG A 107 22.60 -9.07 22.52
C ARG A 107 23.91 -9.82 22.76
N ILE A 108 24.76 -9.32 23.68
CA ILE A 108 26.00 -10.00 24.07
C ILE A 108 25.67 -11.29 24.83
N GLY A 109 24.73 -11.26 25.77
CA GLY A 109 24.24 -12.44 26.49
C GLY A 109 23.67 -13.50 25.55
N GLN A 110 22.82 -13.09 24.61
CA GLN A 110 22.24 -13.98 23.59
C GLN A 110 23.32 -14.59 22.69
N LYS A 111 24.31 -13.82 22.24
CA LYS A 111 25.45 -14.34 21.46
C LYS A 111 26.31 -15.32 22.26
N ARG A 112 26.52 -15.08 23.56
CA ARG A 112 27.26 -16.00 24.43
C ARG A 112 26.48 -17.30 24.66
N LEU A 113 25.17 -17.23 24.85
CA LEU A 113 24.31 -18.41 25.03
C LEU A 113 24.18 -19.25 23.74
N LEU A 114 23.93 -18.62 22.60
CA LEU A 114 23.85 -19.32 21.30
C LEU A 114 25.22 -19.83 20.84
N GLY A 115 26.31 -19.10 21.10
CA GLY A 115 27.67 -19.53 20.80
C GLY A 115 28.16 -20.67 21.68
N ALA A 116 27.66 -20.77 22.93
CA ALA A 116 27.93 -21.91 23.80
C ALA A 116 27.21 -23.19 23.33
N PHE A 117 25.99 -23.06 22.78
CA PHE A 117 25.21 -24.18 22.25
C PHE A 117 25.71 -24.74 20.92
N SER A 118 26.47 -23.95 20.15
CA SER A 118 27.04 -24.35 18.86
C SER A 118 28.38 -25.10 18.96
N ARG A 119 28.96 -25.25 20.17
CA ARG A 119 30.26 -25.89 20.42
C ARG A 119 30.19 -27.24 21.14
N THR A 120 28.97 -27.70 21.46
CA THR A 120 28.66 -29.07 21.91
C THR A 120 28.09 -29.86 20.75
#